data_AF-A0A1D8UY14-F1
#
_entry.id   AF-A0A1D8UY14-F1
#
_cell.length_a   1.000
_cell.length_b   1.000
_cell.length_c   1.000
_cell.angle_alpha   90.00
_cell.angle_beta   90.00
_cell.angle_gamma   90.00
#
_symmetry.space_group_name_H-M   'P 1'
#
loop_
_entity.id
_entity.type
_entity.pdbx_description
1 polymer ?
#
loop_
_entity_poly.entity_id
_entity_poly.type
_entity_poly.pdbx_seq_one_letter_code
_entity_poly.pdbx_strand_id
1 'polypeptide(L)'
;MTNAPRRAALDFGDDGQPSPLRIDAALVKQVAKSAGLRETPTATTSQPMPIASGGIVRRPRRRTGRTEQFATRLKRETLQAIYDYADQHDITLAETIEIAMAQLADQG
;
A
#
# COMPACT_ATOMS: atom_id res chain seq x y z
N MET A 1 -41.92 26.30 14.29
CA MET A 1 -41.32 25.85 13.01
C MET A 1 -39.85 26.26 13.04
N THR A 2 -38.96 25.33 13.37
CA THR A 2 -37.53 25.59 13.59
C THR A 2 -36.80 25.64 12.25
N ASN A 3 -36.22 26.79 11.91
CA ASN A 3 -35.44 26.99 10.69
C ASN A 3 -34.01 26.47 10.92
N ALA A 4 -33.66 25.34 10.30
CA ALA A 4 -32.32 24.76 10.38
C ALA A 4 -31.38 25.45 9.38
N PRO A 5 -30.14 25.82 9.76
CA PRO A 5 -29.21 26.47 8.86
C PRO A 5 -28.78 25.50 7.76
N ARG A 6 -29.11 25.86 6.50
CA ARG A 6 -28.73 25.11 5.30
C ARG A 6 -27.21 25.16 5.14
N ARG A 7 -26.54 24.01 5.30
CA ARG A 7 -25.09 23.87 5.08
C ARG A 7 -24.81 24.08 3.58
N ALA A 8 -23.88 24.96 3.25
CA ALA A 8 -23.38 25.11 1.89
C ALA A 8 -22.58 23.85 1.52
N ALA A 9 -23.12 23.05 0.60
CA ALA A 9 -22.35 21.99 -0.06
C ALA A 9 -21.60 22.64 -1.23
N LEU A 10 -20.27 22.56 -1.23
CA LEU A 10 -19.50 22.84 -2.44
C LEU A 10 -19.70 21.65 -3.39
N ASP A 11 -20.38 21.93 -4.49
CA ASP A 11 -20.56 21.03 -5.62
C ASP A 11 -19.38 21.21 -6.57
N PHE A 12 -18.44 20.27 -6.51
CA PHE A 12 -17.42 20.13 -7.53
C PHE A 12 -18.08 19.34 -8.64
N GLY A 13 -18.73 20.05 -9.57
CA GLY A 13 -19.49 19.45 -10.66
C GLY A 13 -18.69 18.34 -11.37
N ASP A 14 -19.42 17.45 -12.06
CA ASP A 14 -18.82 16.38 -12.85
C ASP A 14 -17.90 16.98 -13.92
N ASP A 15 -16.60 17.02 -13.63
CA ASP A 15 -15.53 17.31 -14.57
C ASP A 15 -15.50 16.13 -15.56
N GLY A 16 -16.46 16.17 -16.50
CA GLY A 16 -16.76 15.09 -17.41
C GLY A 16 -15.47 14.47 -17.91
N GLN A 17 -15.34 13.15 -17.67
CA GLN A 17 -14.13 12.39 -17.98
C GLN A 17 -13.62 12.79 -19.37
N PRO A 18 -12.38 13.30 -19.50
CA PRO A 18 -11.88 13.71 -20.79
C PRO A 18 -11.97 12.50 -21.73
N SER A 19 -12.69 12.66 -22.83
CA SER A 19 -12.80 11.60 -23.83
C SER A 19 -11.39 11.16 -24.24
N PRO A 20 -11.07 9.86 -24.20
CA PRO A 20 -9.73 9.41 -24.54
C PRO A 20 -9.42 9.86 -25.96
N LEU A 21 -8.34 10.65 -26.10
CA LEU A 21 -7.87 11.09 -27.41
C LEU A 21 -7.56 9.83 -28.23
N ARG A 22 -8.13 9.75 -29.43
CA ARG A 22 -7.83 8.67 -30.37
C ARG A 22 -6.43 8.90 -30.93
N ILE A 23 -5.43 8.38 -30.24
CA ILE A 23 -4.04 8.44 -30.70
C ILE A 23 -3.82 7.33 -31.73
N ASP A 24 -3.37 7.71 -32.93
CA ASP A 24 -2.94 6.73 -33.92
C ASP A 24 -1.58 6.14 -33.52
N ALA A 25 -1.61 4.90 -33.05
CA ALA A 25 -0.43 4.17 -32.63
C ALA A 25 0.58 3.97 -33.76
N ALA A 26 0.15 3.95 -35.03
CA ALA A 26 1.05 3.81 -36.17
C ALA A 26 1.88 5.08 -36.38
N LEU A 27 1.23 6.25 -36.29
CA LEU A 27 1.90 7.54 -36.41
C LEU A 27 2.93 7.74 -35.29
N VAL A 28 2.58 7.38 -34.06
CA VAL A 28 3.49 7.46 -32.90
C VAL A 28 4.73 6.59 -33.11
N LYS A 29 4.56 5.35 -33.60
CA LYS A 29 5.68 4.44 -33.89
C LYS A 29 6.59 4.99 -34.99
N GLN A 30 6.01 5.54 -36.06
CA GLN A 30 6.77 6.11 -37.17
C GLN A 30 7.60 7.30 -36.72
N VAL A 31 7.02 8.21 -35.95
CA VAL A 31 7.72 9.37 -35.38
C VAL A 31 8.83 8.90 -34.43
N ALA A 32 8.54 7.97 -33.51
CA ALA A 32 9.53 7.42 -32.58
C ALA A 32 10.72 6.76 -33.30
N LYS A 33 10.46 6.01 -34.38
CA LYS A 33 11.51 5.41 -35.21
C LYS A 33 12.36 6.45 -35.93
N SER A 34 11.75 7.52 -36.45
CA SER A 34 12.48 8.65 -37.05
C SER A 34 13.32 9.42 -36.02
N ALA A 35 12.90 9.45 -34.76
CA ALA A 35 13.65 10.02 -33.64
C ALA A 35 14.79 9.11 -33.12
N GLY A 36 15.04 7.97 -33.78
CA GLY A 36 16.12 7.06 -33.43
C GLY A 36 15.80 6.11 -32.27
N LEU A 37 14.53 6.00 -31.86
CA LEU A 37 14.12 4.98 -30.88
C LEU A 37 14.33 3.60 -31.48
N ARG A 38 15.27 2.85 -30.93
CA ARG A 38 15.48 1.44 -31.30
C ARG A 38 14.35 0.61 -30.70
N GLU A 39 13.68 -0.18 -31.54
CA GLU A 39 12.71 -1.17 -31.07
C GLU A 39 13.44 -2.18 -30.19
N THR A 40 13.17 -2.14 -28.89
CA THR A 40 13.57 -3.22 -27.99
C THR A 40 12.75 -4.45 -28.32
N PRO A 41 13.33 -5.67 -28.21
CA PRO A 41 12.56 -6.89 -28.42
C PRO A 41 11.38 -6.89 -27.44
N THR A 42 10.17 -6.73 -27.99
CA THR A 42 8.93 -6.86 -27.22
C THR A 42 8.93 -8.24 -26.60
N ALA A 43 8.86 -8.32 -25.27
CA ALA A 43 8.70 -9.59 -24.58
C ALA A 43 7.50 -10.31 -25.22
N THR A 44 7.76 -11.44 -25.86
CA THR A 44 6.71 -12.33 -26.38
C THR A 44 5.67 -12.46 -25.29
N THR A 45 4.40 -12.21 -25.60
CA THR A 45 3.27 -12.39 -24.69
C THR A 45 3.50 -13.64 -23.87
N SER A 46 3.94 -13.43 -22.64
CA SER A 46 4.00 -14.49 -21.66
C SER A 46 2.55 -14.89 -21.49
N GLN A 47 2.21 -16.09 -21.97
CA GLN A 47 1.21 -16.93 -21.32
C GLN A 47 1.31 -16.66 -19.81
N PRO A 48 0.22 -16.49 -19.05
CA PRO A 48 0.29 -16.29 -17.62
C PRO A 48 0.90 -17.55 -16.98
N MET A 49 2.23 -17.60 -16.97
CA MET A 49 3.02 -18.52 -16.18
C MET A 49 2.76 -18.10 -14.74
N PRO A 50 2.39 -19.03 -13.84
CA PRO A 50 2.34 -18.72 -12.43
C PRO A 50 3.71 -18.16 -12.06
N ILE A 51 3.72 -16.97 -11.47
CA ILE A 51 4.91 -16.21 -11.16
C ILE A 51 5.78 -17.05 -10.23
N ALA A 52 6.76 -17.77 -10.79
CA ALA A 52 7.89 -18.28 -10.05
C ALA A 52 8.67 -17.05 -9.58
N SER A 53 8.32 -16.59 -8.37
CA SER A 53 8.78 -15.34 -7.77
C SER A 53 10.27 -15.45 -7.41
N GLY A 54 11.14 -15.24 -8.40
CA GLY A 54 12.58 -15.04 -8.22
C GLY A 54 12.93 -13.64 -7.70
N GLY A 55 12.10 -13.05 -6.83
CA GLY A 55 12.29 -11.69 -6.34
C GLY A 55 11.67 -11.52 -4.97
N ILE A 56 12.54 -11.38 -3.95
CA ILE A 56 12.24 -11.27 -2.52
C ILE A 56 11.58 -12.56 -2.01
N VAL A 57 12.29 -13.29 -1.14
CA VAL A 57 11.67 -14.27 -0.24
C VAL A 57 10.71 -13.47 0.64
N ARG A 58 9.49 -13.27 0.14
CA ARG A 58 8.40 -12.70 0.92
C ARG A 58 8.18 -13.69 2.03
N ARG A 59 8.54 -13.31 3.26
CA ARG A 59 8.26 -14.13 4.43
C ARG A 59 6.80 -14.57 4.34
N PRO A 60 6.51 -15.88 4.49
CA PRO A 60 5.14 -16.36 4.40
C PRO A 60 4.30 -15.55 5.38
N ARG A 61 3.26 -14.89 4.87
CA ARG A 61 2.35 -14.07 5.67
C ARG A 61 1.67 -15.01 6.67
N ARG A 62 2.18 -15.07 7.91
CA ARG A 62 1.56 -15.81 8.99
C ARG A 62 0.21 -15.15 9.30
N ARG A 63 -0.86 -15.95 9.30
CA ARG A 63 -2.18 -15.49 9.72
C ARG A 63 -2.16 -15.41 11.24
N THR A 64 -2.11 -14.18 11.78
CA THR A 64 -1.91 -13.94 13.23
C THR A 64 -3.20 -13.97 14.04
N GLY A 65 -4.38 -14.03 13.41
CA GLY A 65 -5.67 -14.05 14.10
C GLY A 65 -6.10 -12.72 14.73
N ARG A 66 -5.29 -11.66 14.62
CA ARG A 66 -5.59 -10.32 15.16
C ARG A 66 -6.71 -9.65 14.36
N THR A 67 -7.79 -9.28 15.04
CA THR A 67 -8.99 -8.64 14.44
C THR A 67 -9.16 -7.18 14.85
N GLU A 68 -8.74 -6.83 16.06
CA GLU A 68 -8.94 -5.50 16.64
C GLU A 68 -7.78 -4.55 16.36
N GLN A 69 -8.11 -3.28 16.11
CA GLN A 69 -7.13 -2.20 15.96
C GLN A 69 -7.17 -1.28 17.18
N PHE A 70 -6.01 -0.75 17.57
CA PHE A 70 -5.92 0.27 18.60
C PHE A 70 -5.08 1.45 18.08
N ALA A 71 -5.63 2.67 18.20
CA ALA A 71 -4.94 3.90 17.79
C ALA A 71 -4.59 4.70 19.05
N THR A 72 -3.30 4.91 19.30
CA THR A 72 -2.82 5.66 20.47
C THR A 72 -1.60 6.52 20.11
N ARG A 73 -1.26 7.45 21.02
CA ARG A 73 -0.05 8.24 20.93
C ARG A 73 0.93 7.79 22.00
N LEU A 74 2.18 7.58 21.62
CA LEU A 74 3.26 7.17 22.51
C LEU A 74 4.34 8.25 22.57
N LYS A 75 5.13 8.23 23.65
CA LYS A 75 6.38 8.98 23.68
C LYS A 75 7.35 8.42 22.64
N ARG A 76 8.23 9.26 22.09
CA ARG A 76 9.22 8.85 21.09
C ARG A 76 10.14 7.74 21.60
N GLU A 77 10.63 7.90 22.83
CA GLU A 77 11.50 6.90 23.49
C GLU A 77 10.85 5.53 23.60
N THR A 78 9.57 5.49 23.99
CA THR A 78 8.80 4.25 24.10
C THR A 78 8.57 3.61 22.73
N LEU A 79 8.22 4.41 21.72
CA LEU A 79 8.03 3.90 20.37
C LEU A 79 9.31 3.27 19.82
N GLN A 80 10.46 3.90 20.05
CA GLN A 80 11.75 3.36 19.63
C GLN A 80 12.06 2.02 20.33
N ALA A 81 11.85 1.94 21.65
CA ALA A 81 12.08 0.72 22.40
C ALA A 81 11.22 -0.46 21.89
N ILE A 82 9.96 -0.20 21.48
CA ILE A 82 9.10 -1.24 20.89
C ILE A 82 9.67 -1.70 19.53
N TYR A 83 10.14 -0.79 18.68
CA TYR A 83 10.77 -1.15 17.41
C TYR A 83 12.04 -1.98 17.63
N ASP A 84 12.94 -1.52 18.51
CA ASP A 84 14.20 -2.20 18.79
C ASP A 84 13.95 -3.62 19.29
N TYR A 85 12.97 -3.81 20.18
CA TYR A 85 12.58 -5.13 20.67
C TYR A 85 11.99 -6.01 19.56
N ALA A 86 11.07 -5.46 18.76
CA ALA A 86 10.45 -6.20 17.65
C ALA A 86 11.50 -6.71 16.64
N ASP A 87 12.47 -5.85 16.30
CA ASP A 87 13.54 -6.17 15.35
C ASP A 87 14.51 -7.22 15.92
N GLN A 88 14.89 -7.09 17.20
CA GLN A 88 15.77 -8.06 17.89
C GLN A 88 15.17 -9.46 17.97
N HIS A 89 13.84 -9.55 18.13
CA HIS A 89 13.12 -10.80 18.30
C HIS A 89 12.45 -11.31 17.01
N ASP A 90 12.59 -10.58 15.90
CA ASP A 90 11.95 -10.85 14.60
C ASP A 90 10.42 -11.04 14.68
N ILE A 91 9.78 -10.25 15.54
CA ILE A 91 8.32 -10.29 15.80
C ILE A 91 7.64 -8.99 15.36
N THR A 92 6.31 -9.01 15.36
CA THR A 92 5.52 -7.81 15.02
C THR A 92 5.37 -6.87 16.21
N LEU A 93 5.12 -5.58 15.94
CA LEU A 93 4.80 -4.58 16.99
C LEU A 93 3.61 -5.02 17.86
N ALA A 94 2.56 -5.58 17.25
CA ALA A 94 1.39 -6.08 17.98
C ALA A 94 1.76 -7.23 18.93
N GLU A 95 2.63 -8.14 18.48
CA GLU A 95 3.12 -9.26 19.29
C GLU A 95 3.98 -8.80 20.46
N THR A 96 4.79 -7.76 20.25
CA THR A 96 5.58 -7.14 21.31
C THR A 96 4.68 -6.62 22.43
N ILE A 97 3.56 -5.99 22.07
CA ILE A 97 2.58 -5.48 23.04
C ILE A 97 1.87 -6.64 23.75
N GLU A 98 1.47 -7.70 23.03
CA GLU A 98 0.86 -8.89 23.62
C GLU A 98 1.77 -9.55 24.66
N ILE A 99 3.07 -9.70 24.35
CA ILE A 99 4.07 -10.24 25.29
C ILE A 99 4.21 -9.36 26.53
N ALA A 100 4.31 -8.04 26.35
CA ALA A 100 4.42 -7.11 27.46
C ALA A 100 3.21 -7.18 28.40
N MET A 101 2.00 -7.27 27.84
CA MET A 101 0.78 -7.41 28.63
C MET A 101 0.71 -8.74 29.38
N ALA A 102 1.14 -9.85 28.75
CA ALA A 102 1.20 -11.15 29.42
C ALA A 102 2.17 -11.12 30.62
N GLN A 103 3.36 -10.54 30.45
CA GLN A 103 4.33 -10.39 31.55
C GLN A 103 3.81 -9.53 32.70
N LEU A 104 3.07 -8.46 32.40
CA LEU A 104 2.45 -7.61 33.43
C LEU A 104 1.33 -8.35 34.17
N ALA A 105 0.58 -9.22 33.49
CA ALA A 105 -0.48 -10.01 34.10
C ALA A 105 0.07 -11.09 35.05
N ASP A 106 1.22 -11.68 34.72
CA ASP A 106 1.88 -12.70 35.56
C ASP A 106 2.52 -12.11 36.83
N GLN A 107 2.67 -10.78 36.91
CA GLN A 107 3.25 -10.07 38.05
C GLN A 107 2.18 -9.55 39.04
N GLY A 108 0.89 -9.74 38.75
CA GLY A 108 -0.24 -9.33 39.60
C GLY A 108 -0.87 -10.52 40.33
#